data_AF-A0A4Y7RYV6-F1
#
_entry.id   AF-A0A4Y7RYV6-F1
#
_cell.length_a   1.000
_cell.length_b   1.000
_cell.length_c   1.000
_cell.angle_alpha   90.00
_cell.angle_beta   90.00
_cell.angle_gamma   90.00
#
_symmetry.space_group_name_H-M   'P 1'
#
loop_
_entity.id
_entity.type
_entity.pdbx_description
1 polymer ?
#
loop_
_entity_poly.entity_id
_entity_poly.type
_entity_poly.pdbx_seq_one_letter_code
_entity_poly.pdbx_strand_id
1 'polypeptide(L)'
;MFQIIPETISCTSATTVSDILKMQPTNKREALLHSAIQELQTDNELLQGQVIKMQAASILNEAHCNMLRFQLLQKEEKAKKGKGKGKLMGDGLPKMLSGDEFFQRVVEFTQWQEEQEAQGHARVDAKEAWRAAVEEWG
;
A
#
# COMPACT_ATOMS: atom_id res chain seq x y z
N MET A 1 -0.43 26.76 -4.64
CA MET A 1 0.12 25.96 -3.52
C MET A 1 1.15 26.83 -2.81
N PHE A 2 0.81 27.39 -1.65
CA PHE A 2 1.77 28.17 -0.87
C PHE A 2 2.68 27.19 -0.13
N GLN A 3 3.92 27.07 -0.58
CA GLN A 3 4.97 26.36 0.16
C GLN A 3 5.36 27.23 1.35
N ILE A 4 4.89 26.84 2.53
CA ILE A 4 5.40 27.37 3.79
C ILE A 4 6.72 26.64 4.04
N ILE A 5 7.82 27.30 3.71
CA ILE A 5 9.16 26.85 4.11
C ILE A 5 9.20 27.03 5.64
N PRO A 6 9.52 26.00 6.44
CA PRO A 6 9.74 26.22 7.86
C PRO A 6 10.99 27.09 7.99
N GLU A 7 10.80 28.35 8.36
CA GLU A 7 11.89 29.21 8.80
C GLU A 7 12.55 28.50 9.99
N THR A 8 13.73 27.95 9.74
CA THR A 8 14.63 27.53 10.82
C THR A 8 15.02 28.80 11.55
N ILE A 9 14.35 29.07 12.67
CA ILE A 9 14.81 30.03 13.66
C ILE A 9 16.17 29.50 14.13
N SER A 10 17.22 30.02 13.51
CA SER A 10 18.60 29.78 13.92
C SER A 10 18.75 30.37 15.31
N CYS A 11 18.66 29.54 16.34
CA CYS A 11 18.71 30.00 17.71
C CYS A 11 20.16 30.39 18.05
N THR A 12 20.35 31.69 18.19
CA THR A 12 21.54 32.34 18.73
C THR A 12 21.98 31.67 20.04
N SER A 13 23.21 31.15 20.08
CA SER A 13 23.92 30.66 21.28
C SER A 13 23.05 29.83 22.23
N ALA A 14 22.69 28.61 21.82
CA ALA A 14 21.71 27.79 22.50
C ALA A 14 22.24 27.21 23.81
N THR A 15 22.06 27.93 24.92
CA THR A 15 21.85 27.27 26.21
C THR A 15 20.59 26.42 26.06
N THR A 16 20.73 25.09 26.09
CA THR A 16 19.60 24.17 25.94
C THR A 16 18.66 24.36 27.11
N VAL A 17 17.35 24.10 26.96
CA VAL A 17 16.41 24.09 28.11
C VAL A 17 16.93 23.22 29.25
N SER A 18 17.53 22.08 28.91
CA SER A 18 18.23 21.19 29.85
C SER A 18 19.41 21.84 30.59
N ASP A 19 20.09 22.82 29.97
CA ASP A 19 21.19 23.56 30.60
C ASP A 19 20.67 24.64 31.54
N ILE A 20 19.54 25.28 31.19
CA ILE A 20 18.84 26.22 32.07
C ILE A 20 18.35 25.48 33.33
N LEU A 21 17.76 24.30 33.18
CA LEU A 21 17.28 23.50 34.32
C LEU A 21 18.38 23.03 35.30
N LYS A 22 19.64 22.99 34.87
CA LYS A 22 20.78 22.65 35.75
C LYS A 22 21.22 23.83 36.63
N MET A 23 20.86 25.06 36.26
CA MET A 23 21.21 26.25 37.03
C MET A 23 20.35 26.36 38.29
N GLN A 24 20.95 26.77 39.41
CA GLN A 24 20.19 27.02 40.64
C GLN A 24 19.56 28.42 40.59
N PRO A 25 18.23 28.54 40.75
CA PRO A 25 17.58 29.84 40.75
C PRO A 25 18.00 30.63 42.00
N THR A 26 18.43 31.88 41.82
CA THR A 26 18.90 32.74 42.92
C THR A 26 17.77 33.64 43.44
N ASN A 27 16.77 33.93 42.60
CA ASN A 27 15.63 34.77 42.94
C ASN A 27 14.29 33.99 42.87
N LYS A 28 13.29 34.40 43.65
CA LYS A 28 11.91 33.87 43.61
C LYS A 28 11.31 33.87 42.21
N ARG A 29 11.57 34.91 41.40
CA ARG A 29 11.09 34.99 40.02
C ARG A 29 11.69 33.90 39.13
N GLU A 30 12.97 33.61 39.32
CA GLU A 30 13.67 32.56 38.58
C GLU A 30 13.18 31.18 39.00
N ALA A 31 12.89 30.98 40.29
CA ALA A 31 12.30 29.73 40.78
C ALA A 31 10.91 29.47 40.17
N LEU A 32 10.07 30.50 40.03
CA LEU A 32 8.76 30.38 39.36
C LEU A 32 8.92 30.03 37.88
N LEU A 33 9.84 30.68 37.16
CA LEU A 33 10.11 30.39 35.76
C LEU A 33 10.67 28.97 35.58
N HIS A 34 11.58 28.53 36.45
CA HIS A 34 12.07 27.16 36.45
C HIS A 34 10.95 26.13 36.60
N SER A 35 10.04 26.35 37.54
CA SER A 35 8.88 25.47 37.75
C SER A 35 8.01 25.39 36.49
N ALA A 36 7.71 26.54 35.87
CA ALA A 36 6.90 26.58 34.65
C ALA A 36 7.59 25.89 33.47
N ILE A 37 8.91 26.05 33.33
CA ILE A 37 9.68 25.38 32.28
C ILE A 37 9.68 23.85 32.48
N GLN A 38 9.83 23.38 33.72
CA GLN A 38 9.76 21.95 34.02
C GLN A 38 8.39 21.36 33.66
N GLU A 39 7.31 22.02 34.06
CA GLU A 39 5.95 21.60 33.72
C GLU A 39 5.73 21.53 32.21
N LEU A 40 6.11 22.59 31.48
CA LEU A 40 6.01 22.62 30.03
C LEU A 40 6.87 21.57 29.35
N GLN A 41 8.04 21.23 29.92
CA GLN A 41 8.89 20.18 29.39
C GLN A 41 8.25 18.81 29.58
N THR A 42 7.70 18.52 30.76
CA THR A 42 6.99 17.26 31.02
C THR A 42 5.77 17.09 30.12
N ASP A 43 5.02 18.17 29.87
CA ASP A 43 3.87 18.15 28.98
C ASP A 43 4.29 17.92 27.52
N ASN A 44 5.37 18.57 27.07
CA ASN A 44 5.90 18.35 25.73
C ASN A 44 6.39 16.91 25.52
N GLU A 45 7.10 16.35 26.50
CA GLU A 45 7.55 14.95 26.44
C GLU A 45 6.36 13.98 26.35
N LEU A 46 5.29 14.24 27.11
CA LEU A 46 4.03 13.49 27.02
C LEU A 46 3.39 13.59 25.63
N LEU A 47 3.24 14.81 25.11
CA LEU A 47 2.64 15.06 23.79
C LEU A 47 3.47 14.43 22.67
N GLN A 48 4.80 14.55 22.71
CA GLN A 48 5.70 13.90 21.76
C GLN A 48 5.50 12.38 21.77
N GLY A 49 5.42 11.77 22.95
CA GLY A 49 5.13 10.33 23.08
C GLY A 49 3.77 9.95 22.48
N GLN A 50 2.74 10.77 22.65
CA GLN A 50 1.42 10.54 22.04
C GLN A 50 1.45 10.67 20.51
N VAL A 51 2.16 11.68 19.99
CA VAL A 51 2.31 11.89 18.55
C VAL A 51 3.04 10.70 17.91
N ILE A 52 4.12 10.21 18.51
CA ILE A 52 4.85 9.03 18.01
C ILE A 52 3.93 7.81 17.95
N LYS A 53 3.14 7.56 19.00
CA LYS A 53 2.16 6.46 19.04
C LYS A 53 1.12 6.59 17.92
N MET A 54 0.59 7.80 17.73
CA MET A 54 -0.40 8.08 16.69
C MET A 54 0.18 7.89 15.28
N GLN A 55 1.40 8.38 15.04
CA GLN A 55 2.10 8.20 13.77
C GLN A 55 2.36 6.73 13.47
N ALA A 56 2.86 5.97 14.46
CA ALA A 56 3.07 4.53 14.33
C ALA A 56 1.78 3.79 14.00
N ALA A 57 0.68 4.11 14.70
CA ALA A 57 -0.63 3.53 14.41
C ALA A 57 -1.13 3.88 13.00
N SER A 58 -0.95 5.13 12.55
CA SER A 58 -1.34 5.57 11.21
C SER A 58 -0.58 4.81 10.12
N ILE A 59 0.74 4.66 10.24
CA ILE A 59 1.57 3.93 9.29
C ILE A 59 1.15 2.46 9.20
N LEU A 60 0.92 1.82 10.36
CA LEU A 60 0.44 0.44 10.41
C LEU A 60 -0.94 0.28 9.77
N ASN A 61 -1.86 1.19 10.06
CA ASN A 61 -3.20 1.20 9.48
C ASN A 61 -3.16 1.38 7.95
N GLU A 62 -2.30 2.28 7.46
CA GLU A 62 -2.11 2.48 6.03
C GLU A 62 -1.58 1.21 5.34
N ALA A 63 -0.54 0.61 5.90
CA ALA A 63 0.03 -0.64 5.38
C ALA A 63 -1.01 -1.77 5.35
N HIS A 64 -1.80 -1.91 6.42
CA HIS A 64 -2.87 -2.89 6.51
C HIS A 64 -3.97 -2.64 5.46
N CYS A 65 -4.45 -1.39 5.34
CA CYS A 65 -5.46 -1.02 4.37
C CYS A 65 -4.98 -1.24 2.93
N ASN A 66 -3.72 -0.94 2.62
CA ASN A 66 -3.14 -1.19 1.31
C ASN A 66 -3.07 -2.68 1.00
N MET A 67 -2.61 -3.51 1.95
CA MET A 67 -2.62 -4.96 1.82
C MET A 67 -4.04 -5.49 1.55
N LEU A 68 -5.03 -5.03 2.31
CA LEU A 68 -6.43 -5.46 2.15
C LEU A 68 -6.98 -5.05 0.77
N ARG A 69 -6.69 -3.83 0.30
CA ARG A 69 -7.07 -3.36 -1.04
C ARG A 69 -6.50 -4.26 -2.13
N PHE A 70 -5.22 -4.66 -2.04
CA PHE A 70 -4.62 -5.57 -3.01
C PHE A 70 -5.28 -6.95 -2.99
N GLN A 71 -5.57 -7.49 -1.81
CA GLN A 71 -6.26 -8.78 -1.70
C GLN A 71 -7.67 -8.73 -2.30
N LEU A 72 -8.41 -7.65 -2.04
CA LEU A 72 -9.74 -7.43 -2.61
C LEU A 72 -9.66 -7.30 -4.13
N LEU A 73 -8.75 -6.46 -4.64
CA LEU A 73 -8.55 -6.29 -6.08
C LEU A 73 -8.21 -7.64 -6.75
N GLN A 74 -7.33 -8.44 -6.16
CA GLN A 74 -7.01 -9.76 -6.69
C GLN A 74 -8.22 -10.71 -6.68
N LYS A 75 -9.05 -10.68 -5.63
CA LYS A 75 -10.27 -11.50 -5.57
C LYS A 75 -11.29 -11.05 -6.61
N GLU A 76 -11.48 -9.75 -6.77
CA GLU A 76 -12.38 -9.17 -7.76
C GLU A 76 -11.92 -9.48 -9.19
N GLU A 77 -10.63 -9.34 -9.49
CA GLU A 77 -10.06 -9.72 -10.79
C GLU A 77 -10.23 -11.21 -11.07
N LYS A 78 -10.03 -12.08 -10.06
CA LYS A 78 -10.29 -13.52 -10.19
C LYS A 78 -11.78 -13.81 -10.40
N ALA A 79 -12.68 -13.07 -9.76
CA ALA A 79 -14.12 -13.23 -9.95
C ALA A 79 -14.57 -12.75 -11.34
N LYS A 80 -14.04 -11.61 -11.83
CA LYS A 80 -14.33 -11.05 -13.15
C LYS A 80 -13.81 -11.92 -14.30
N LYS A 81 -12.64 -12.54 -14.14
CA LYS A 81 -12.06 -13.44 -15.16
C LYS A 81 -12.86 -14.74 -15.34
N GLY A 82 -13.91 -14.95 -14.54
CA GLY A 82 -14.71 -16.16 -14.54
C GLY A 82 -13.91 -17.36 -14.05
N LYS A 83 -14.61 -18.42 -13.63
CA LYS A 83 -13.96 -19.73 -13.53
C LYS A 83 -13.67 -20.15 -14.97
N GLY A 84 -12.47 -19.85 -15.47
CA GLY A 84 -12.00 -20.41 -16.73
C GLY A 84 -12.25 -21.92 -16.72
N LYS A 85 -12.58 -22.51 -17.87
CA LYS A 85 -12.79 -23.96 -18.05
C LYS A 85 -11.52 -24.77 -17.79
N GLY A 86 -10.61 -24.36 -16.90
CA GLY A 86 -9.28 -24.96 -16.68
C GLY A 86 -9.29 -26.46 -16.36
N LYS A 87 -10.46 -27.07 -16.15
CA LYS A 87 -10.69 -28.51 -16.18
C LYS A 87 -11.86 -28.82 -17.13
N LEU A 88 -11.76 -29.94 -17.86
CA LEU A 88 -12.83 -30.53 -18.70
C LEU A 88 -14.19 -30.58 -17.96
N MET A 89 -14.13 -30.84 -16.65
CA MET A 89 -15.24 -30.69 -15.71
C MET A 89 -15.00 -29.42 -14.88
N GLY A 90 -15.69 -28.32 -15.22
CA GLY A 90 -15.50 -27.01 -14.56
C GLY A 90 -15.82 -26.96 -13.06
N ASP A 91 -16.43 -28.01 -12.52
CA ASP A 91 -16.75 -28.23 -11.10
C ASP A 91 -15.71 -29.11 -10.37
N GLY A 92 -14.86 -29.83 -11.09
CA GLY A 92 -13.80 -30.68 -10.51
C GLY A 92 -14.31 -31.93 -9.78
N LEU A 93 -15.61 -32.23 -9.87
CA LEU A 93 -16.21 -33.43 -9.29
C LEU A 93 -16.16 -34.59 -10.31
N PRO A 94 -15.85 -35.82 -9.88
CA PRO A 94 -15.95 -36.99 -10.73
C PRO A 94 -17.43 -37.22 -11.12
N LYS A 95 -17.69 -37.24 -12.43
CA LYS A 95 -19.00 -37.58 -13.00
C LYS A 95 -18.84 -38.80 -13.90
N MET A 96 -19.76 -39.74 -13.77
CA MET A 96 -19.86 -40.86 -14.70
C MET A 96 -20.58 -40.36 -15.96
N LEU A 97 -19.86 -40.28 -17.07
CA LEU A 97 -20.40 -39.89 -18.36
C LEU A 97 -20.46 -41.11 -19.28
N SER A 98 -21.42 -41.11 -20.21
CA SER A 98 -21.38 -42.03 -21.33
C SER A 98 -20.18 -41.70 -22.24
N GLY A 99 -19.67 -42.69 -22.99
CA GLY A 99 -18.51 -42.51 -23.87
C GLY A 99 -18.70 -41.37 -24.89
N ASP A 100 -19.89 -41.27 -25.46
CA ASP A 100 -20.23 -40.23 -26.44
C ASP A 100 -20.29 -38.83 -25.81
N GLU A 101 -20.86 -38.72 -24.61
CA GLU A 101 -20.93 -37.45 -23.86
C GLU A 101 -19.54 -36.98 -23.44
N PHE A 102 -18.66 -37.91 -23.06
CA PHE A 102 -17.28 -37.60 -22.75
C PHE A 102 -16.54 -37.11 -23.99
N PHE A 103 -16.70 -37.79 -25.12
CA PHE A 103 -16.05 -37.43 -26.38
C PHE A 103 -16.45 -36.03 -26.85
N GLN A 104 -17.75 -35.72 -26.86
CA GLN A 104 -18.25 -34.38 -27.21
C GLN A 104 -17.62 -33.29 -26.32
N ARG A 105 -17.55 -33.55 -25.01
CA ARG A 105 -16.99 -32.60 -24.06
C ARG A 105 -15.49 -32.35 -24.27
N VAL A 106 -14.74 -33.38 -24.68
CA VAL A 106 -13.32 -33.25 -25.03
C VAL A 106 -13.16 -32.42 -26.29
N VAL A 107 -13.97 -32.66 -27.33
CA VAL A 107 -13.93 -31.87 -28.57
C VAL A 107 -14.20 -30.38 -28.30
N GLU A 108 -15.26 -30.07 -27.54
CA GLU A 108 -15.58 -28.70 -27.15
C GLU A 108 -14.46 -28.04 -26.33
N PHE A 109 -13.76 -28.81 -25.50
CA PHE A 109 -12.67 -28.30 -24.69
C PHE A 109 -11.42 -28.02 -25.52
N THR A 110 -11.07 -28.91 -26.45
CA THR A 110 -9.93 -28.73 -27.35
C THR A 110 -10.14 -27.53 -28.27
N GLN A 111 -11.32 -27.39 -28.87
CA GLN A 111 -11.66 -26.21 -29.70
C GLN A 111 -11.55 -24.91 -28.91
N TRP A 112 -12.06 -24.90 -27.67
CA TRP A 112 -11.93 -23.74 -26.79
C TRP A 112 -10.45 -23.42 -26.45
N GLN A 113 -9.60 -24.42 -26.23
CA GLN A 113 -8.17 -24.19 -26.00
C GLN A 113 -7.48 -23.59 -27.22
N GLU A 114 -7.75 -24.12 -28.42
CA GLU A 114 -7.20 -23.60 -29.68
C GLU A 114 -7.60 -22.13 -29.91
N GLU A 115 -8.86 -21.77 -29.65
CA GLU A 115 -9.32 -20.38 -29.74
C GLU A 115 -8.64 -19.45 -28.73
N GLN A 116 -8.41 -19.92 -27.50
CA GLN A 116 -7.71 -19.14 -26.47
C GLN A 116 -6.24 -18.94 -26.79
N GLU A 117 -5.56 -19.96 -27.32
CA GLU A 117 -4.17 -19.87 -27.77
C GLU A 117 -4.05 -18.90 -28.95
N ALA A 118 -4.93 -19.00 -29.95
CA ALA A 118 -4.97 -18.06 -31.08
C ALA A 118 -5.22 -16.61 -30.62
N GLN A 119 -6.15 -16.39 -29.69
CA GLN A 119 -6.37 -15.06 -29.11
C GLN A 119 -5.15 -14.57 -28.31
N GLY A 120 -4.45 -15.47 -27.61
CA GLY A 120 -3.22 -15.17 -26.91
C GLY A 120 -2.11 -14.68 -27.85
N HIS A 121 -1.86 -15.43 -28.92
CA HIS A 121 -0.89 -15.07 -29.96
C HIS A 121 -1.24 -13.72 -30.62
N ALA A 122 -2.49 -13.53 -31.04
CA ALA A 122 -2.94 -12.28 -31.64
C ALA A 122 -2.75 -11.06 -30.73
N ARG A 123 -2.89 -11.23 -29.40
CA ARG A 123 -2.65 -10.14 -28.43
C ARG A 123 -1.17 -9.82 -28.26
N VAL A 124 -0.28 -10.82 -28.36
CA VAL A 124 1.17 -10.61 -28.33
C VAL A 124 1.59 -9.86 -29.59
N ASP A 125 1.15 -10.32 -30.75
CA ASP A 125 1.45 -9.72 -32.05
C ASP A 125 0.97 -8.26 -32.10
N ALA A 126 -0.25 -7.99 -31.63
CA ALA A 126 -0.79 -6.62 -31.54
C ALA A 126 0.04 -5.71 -30.63
N LYS A 127 0.58 -6.25 -29.53
CA LYS A 127 1.42 -5.49 -28.59
C LYS A 127 2.82 -5.22 -29.17
N GLU A 128 3.34 -6.13 -29.98
CA GLU A 128 4.60 -5.95 -30.69
C GLU A 128 4.46 -4.94 -31.82
N ALA A 129 3.40 -5.03 -32.63
CA ALA A 129 3.07 -4.05 -33.65
C ALA A 129 2.87 -2.63 -33.06
N TRP A 130 2.18 -2.52 -31.92
CA TRP A 130 2.04 -1.24 -31.23
C TRP A 130 3.38 -0.69 -30.73
N ARG A 131 4.25 -1.54 -30.16
CA ARG A 131 5.60 -1.12 -29.73
C ARG A 131 6.45 -0.62 -30.90
N ALA A 132 6.44 -1.33 -32.02
CA ALA A 132 7.16 -0.93 -33.23
C ALA A 132 6.64 0.41 -33.77
N ALA A 133 5.33 0.61 -33.82
CA ALA A 133 4.73 1.87 -34.26
C ALA A 133 5.07 3.05 -33.33
N VAL A 134 5.15 2.83 -32.01
CA VAL A 134 5.55 3.87 -31.05
C VAL A 134 7.03 4.24 -31.21
N GLU A 135 7.90 3.27 -31.49
CA GLU A 135 9.32 3.49 -31.74
C GLU A 135 9.58 4.23 -33.06
N GLU A 136 8.75 4.01 -34.08
CA GLU A 136 8.86 4.70 -35.38
C GLU A 136 8.32 6.15 -35.33
N TRP A 137 7.40 6.46 -34.43
CA TRP A 137 6.76 7.78 -34.31
C TRP A 137 7.34 8.66 -33.18
N GLY A 138 8.22 8.12 -32.34
CA GLY A 138 8.88 8.82 -31.22
C GLY A 138 10.30 9.25 -31.54
#